data_AF-A0A355V8G2-F1
#
_entry.id   AF-A0A355V8G2-F1
#
_cell.length_a   1.000
_cell.length_b   1.000
_cell.length_c   1.000
_cell.angle_alpha   90.00
_cell.angle_beta   90.00
_cell.angle_gamma   90.00
#
_symmetry.space_group_name_H-M   'P 1'
#
loop_
_entity.id
_entity.type
_entity.pdbx_description
1 polymer ?
#
loop_
_entity_poly.entity_id
_entity_poly.type
_entity_poly.pdbx_seq_one_letter_code
_entity_poly.pdbx_strand_id
1 'polypeptide(L)'
;MPISKTARLNLTAVILLTLVACSEDPAHLQPTGFAVSAPELATPFDQYLEQSHTQVSSALQRTFTEDQLPFGETYSLAEVAAMRSPFQLESRSGCAPGQRPKGFLLLHGLSDSPYLLSAMARDLVAADNCAVARALLLPGHWTAPGDQAQATRRDWQQAARYGVESFAGEVDSLTLVGYSAGATLAIDLLNRQRESGNVVDQQVDSLILMSPALGLPGFTVRPSPYLGWLVRWTGIEQE
;
A
#
# COMPACT_ATOMS: atom_id res chain seq x y z
N MET A 1 51.35 -34.21 24.23
CA MET A 1 51.41 -32.75 23.99
C MET A 1 50.12 -32.11 24.48
N PRO A 2 50.15 -31.27 25.53
CA PRO A 2 48.93 -30.65 26.05
C PRO A 2 48.57 -29.43 25.20
N ILE A 3 47.40 -29.48 24.58
CA ILE A 3 46.80 -28.33 23.89
C ILE A 3 46.47 -27.28 24.98
N SER A 4 47.02 -26.07 24.86
CA SER A 4 46.83 -25.00 25.84
C SER A 4 45.34 -24.64 26.02
N LYS A 5 44.95 -24.26 27.24
CA LYS A 5 43.58 -23.82 27.55
C LYS A 5 43.13 -22.61 26.70
N THR A 6 44.06 -21.82 26.20
CA THR A 6 43.81 -20.68 25.28
C THR A 6 43.42 -21.12 23.87
N ALA A 7 43.88 -22.28 23.39
CA ALA A 7 43.48 -22.81 22.09
C ALA A 7 42.03 -23.34 22.08
N ARG A 8 41.53 -23.82 23.23
CA ARG A 8 40.13 -24.29 23.36
C ARG A 8 39.12 -23.14 23.38
N LEU A 9 39.47 -21.99 23.96
CA LEU A 9 38.60 -20.80 24.02
C LEU A 9 38.43 -20.13 22.65
N ASN A 10 39.49 -20.13 21.83
CA ASN A 10 39.43 -19.60 20.46
C ASN A 10 38.62 -20.50 19.52
N LEU A 11 38.63 -21.82 19.71
CA LEU A 11 37.84 -22.73 18.89
C LEU A 11 36.33 -22.61 19.18
N THR A 12 35.94 -22.35 20.44
CA THR A 12 34.52 -22.15 20.79
C THR A 12 33.98 -20.82 20.26
N ALA A 13 34.80 -19.76 20.27
CA ALA A 13 34.44 -18.46 19.71
C ALA A 13 34.31 -18.50 18.17
N VAL A 14 35.20 -19.23 17.48
CA VAL A 14 35.10 -19.42 16.02
C VAL A 14 33.87 -20.25 15.65
N ILE A 15 33.52 -21.29 16.43
CA ILE A 15 32.31 -22.10 16.19
C ILE A 15 31.02 -21.30 16.41
N LEU A 16 30.98 -20.39 17.40
CA LEU A 16 29.84 -19.47 17.59
C LEU A 16 29.73 -18.41 16.49
N LEU A 17 30.86 -17.96 15.92
CA LEU A 17 30.89 -17.01 14.80
C LEU A 17 30.56 -17.64 13.45
N THR A 18 30.73 -18.95 13.29
CA THR A 18 30.38 -19.68 12.05
C THR A 18 28.92 -20.19 12.01
N LEU A 19 28.16 -20.05 13.10
CA LEU A 19 26.73 -20.41 13.12
C LEU A 19 25.81 -19.27 12.66
N VAL A 20 26.36 -18.11 12.28
CA VAL A 20 25.67 -17.15 11.39
C VAL A 20 25.78 -17.67 9.95
N ALA A 21 25.44 -18.93 9.75
CA ALA A 21 25.37 -19.56 8.46
C ALA A 21 24.02 -19.16 7.84
N CYS A 22 24.09 -18.35 6.78
CA CYS A 22 23.07 -18.06 5.78
C CYS A 22 21.70 -18.73 5.99
N SER A 23 20.85 -18.14 6.83
CA SER A 23 19.42 -18.38 6.67
C SER A 23 18.97 -17.53 5.48
N GLU A 24 18.59 -18.16 4.37
CA GLU A 24 17.82 -17.46 3.35
C GLU A 24 16.56 -16.90 4.02
N ASP A 25 16.27 -15.62 3.80
CA ASP A 25 15.07 -15.04 4.37
C ASP A 25 13.84 -15.78 3.82
N PRO A 26 12.79 -15.96 4.65
CA PRO A 26 11.51 -16.47 4.18
C PRO A 26 11.03 -15.76 2.91
N ALA A 27 10.36 -16.50 2.01
CA ALA A 27 9.90 -15.98 0.72
C ALA A 27 9.06 -14.68 0.83
N HIS A 28 8.30 -14.50 1.92
CA HIS A 28 7.50 -13.30 2.18
C HIS A 28 8.32 -12.05 2.53
N LEU A 29 9.58 -12.20 2.95
CA LEU A 29 10.49 -11.07 3.19
C LEU A 29 11.28 -10.65 1.95
N GLN A 30 11.23 -11.45 0.88
CA GLN A 30 11.87 -11.13 -0.39
C GLN A 30 10.90 -10.35 -1.30
N PRO A 31 11.39 -9.39 -2.10
CA PRO A 31 10.57 -8.76 -3.13
C PRO A 31 10.05 -9.81 -4.11
N THR A 32 8.77 -9.73 -4.44
CA THR A 32 8.08 -10.71 -5.31
C THR A 32 8.42 -10.49 -6.78
N GLY A 33 8.82 -9.28 -7.15
CA GLY A 33 8.97 -8.83 -8.53
C GLY A 33 7.63 -8.45 -9.20
N PHE A 34 6.52 -8.56 -8.46
CA PHE A 34 5.16 -8.26 -8.93
C PHE A 34 4.47 -7.22 -8.05
N ALA A 35 5.25 -6.39 -7.34
CA ALA A 35 4.70 -5.28 -6.56
C ALA A 35 3.90 -4.35 -7.48
N VAL A 36 2.72 -3.92 -7.03
CA VAL A 36 1.95 -2.89 -7.74
C VAL A 36 2.73 -1.59 -7.69
N SER A 37 2.91 -0.95 -8.84
CA SER A 37 3.56 0.35 -8.97
C SER A 37 2.54 1.47 -9.15
N ALA A 38 2.96 2.71 -8.94
CA ALA A 38 2.15 3.85 -9.36
C ALA A 38 2.03 3.81 -10.90
N PRO A 39 0.82 3.83 -11.46
CA PRO A 39 0.64 3.85 -12.91
C PRO A 39 0.96 5.24 -13.48
N GLU A 40 1.14 5.30 -14.80
CA GLU A 40 1.29 6.57 -15.50
C GLU A 40 -0.02 7.38 -15.41
N LEU A 41 0.07 8.72 -15.38
CA LEU A 41 -1.11 9.58 -15.21
C LEU A 41 -2.18 9.38 -16.30
N ALA A 42 -1.76 8.98 -17.50
CA ALA A 42 -2.67 8.76 -18.62
C ALA A 42 -3.30 7.35 -18.63
N THR A 43 -2.93 6.46 -17.71
CA THR A 43 -3.44 5.08 -17.66
C THR A 43 -4.93 5.07 -17.29
N PRO A 44 -5.83 4.54 -18.15
CA PRO A 44 -7.24 4.36 -17.81
C PRO A 44 -7.42 3.53 -16.52
N PHE A 45 -8.43 3.88 -15.71
CA PHE A 45 -8.58 3.26 -14.40
C PHE A 45 -8.90 1.76 -14.47
N ASP A 46 -9.68 1.33 -15.47
CA ASP A 46 -9.96 -0.07 -15.76
C ASP A 46 -8.68 -0.87 -16.10
N GLN A 47 -7.77 -0.27 -16.86
CA GLN A 47 -6.45 -0.87 -17.13
C GLN A 47 -5.62 -1.00 -15.85
N TYR A 48 -5.62 0.02 -14.97
CA TYR A 48 -4.96 -0.07 -13.67
C TYR A 48 -5.54 -1.19 -12.80
N LEU A 49 -6.87 -1.37 -12.80
CA LEU A 49 -7.51 -2.47 -12.09
C LEU A 49 -7.01 -3.83 -12.62
N GLU A 50 -7.08 -4.07 -13.93
CA GLU A 50 -6.68 -5.35 -14.53
C GLU A 50 -5.21 -5.68 -14.25
N GLN A 51 -4.32 -4.70 -14.43
CA GLN A 51 -2.88 -4.86 -14.17
C GLN A 51 -2.61 -5.16 -12.70
N SER A 52 -3.21 -4.39 -11.79
CA SER A 52 -3.01 -4.56 -10.35
C SER A 52 -3.53 -5.91 -9.86
N HIS A 53 -4.70 -6.35 -10.34
CA HIS A 53 -5.25 -7.67 -9.99
C HIS A 53 -4.34 -8.81 -10.45
N THR A 54 -3.76 -8.69 -11.65
CA THR A 54 -2.78 -9.65 -12.16
C THR A 54 -1.52 -9.67 -11.31
N GLN A 55 -0.96 -8.50 -11.02
CA GLN A 55 0.23 -8.33 -10.18
C GLN A 55 0.05 -8.89 -8.78
N VAL A 56 -1.06 -8.56 -8.10
CA VAL A 56 -1.38 -9.09 -6.77
C VAL A 56 -1.49 -10.62 -6.82
N SER A 57 -2.18 -11.17 -7.80
CA SER A 57 -2.33 -12.62 -7.94
C SER A 57 -0.98 -13.31 -8.13
N SER A 58 -0.12 -12.78 -9.02
CA SER A 58 1.23 -13.30 -9.24
C SER A 58 2.12 -13.18 -7.99
N ALA A 59 2.04 -12.06 -7.27
CA ALA A 59 2.80 -11.86 -6.04
C ALA A 59 2.41 -12.86 -4.94
N LEU A 60 1.11 -13.12 -4.78
CA LEU A 60 0.63 -14.09 -3.80
C LEU A 60 1.01 -15.53 -4.19
N GLN A 61 0.90 -15.90 -5.46
CA GLN A 61 1.33 -17.22 -5.96
C GLN A 61 2.85 -17.43 -5.83
N ARG A 62 3.64 -16.34 -5.91
CA ARG A 62 5.09 -16.39 -5.69
C ARG A 62 5.44 -16.59 -4.21
N THR A 63 4.63 -16.03 -3.32
CA THR A 63 4.89 -15.97 -1.88
C THR A 63 4.32 -17.15 -1.12
N PHE A 64 3.16 -17.64 -1.55
CA PHE A 64 2.39 -18.69 -0.88
C PHE A 64 2.03 -19.81 -1.85
N THR A 65 1.99 -21.05 -1.35
CA THR A 65 1.47 -22.20 -2.11
C THR A 65 0.08 -22.59 -1.61
N GLU A 66 -0.82 -23.01 -2.50
CA GLU A 66 -2.20 -23.37 -2.13
C GLU A 66 -2.27 -24.52 -1.13
N ASP A 67 -1.35 -25.49 -1.24
CA ASP A 67 -1.27 -26.65 -0.35
C ASP A 67 -1.02 -26.28 1.13
N GLN A 68 -0.53 -25.07 1.40
CA GLN A 68 -0.24 -24.59 2.74
C GLN A 68 -1.46 -23.96 3.43
N LEU A 69 -2.57 -23.74 2.71
CA LEU A 69 -3.75 -23.01 3.21
C LEU A 69 -3.35 -21.75 4.00
N PRO A 70 -2.56 -20.83 3.41
CA PRO A 70 -1.97 -19.68 4.11
C PRO A 70 -3.03 -18.75 4.75
N PHE A 71 -4.28 -18.86 4.28
CA PHE A 71 -5.43 -18.08 4.74
C PHE A 71 -6.56 -18.97 5.29
N GLY A 72 -6.22 -20.19 5.72
CA GLY A 72 -7.16 -21.20 6.19
C GLY A 72 -7.99 -21.84 5.06
N GLU A 73 -8.96 -22.67 5.43
CA GLU A 73 -9.87 -23.34 4.48
C GLU A 73 -10.95 -22.41 3.93
N THR A 74 -11.08 -21.20 4.50
CA THR A 74 -12.19 -20.28 4.20
C THR A 74 -11.99 -19.51 2.91
N TYR A 75 -10.75 -19.18 2.56
CA TYR A 75 -10.45 -18.31 1.42
C TYR A 75 -9.37 -18.91 0.53
N SER A 76 -9.69 -19.05 -0.76
CA SER A 76 -8.71 -19.36 -1.81
C SER A 76 -7.72 -18.21 -2.02
N LEU A 77 -6.57 -18.49 -2.63
CA LEU A 77 -5.61 -17.44 -3.01
C LEU A 77 -6.25 -16.40 -3.94
N ALA A 78 -7.14 -16.82 -4.84
CA ALA A 78 -7.84 -15.95 -5.77
C ALA A 78 -8.79 -14.97 -5.04
N GLU A 79 -9.56 -15.46 -4.06
CA GLU A 79 -10.42 -14.59 -3.25
C GLU A 79 -9.61 -13.60 -2.43
N VAL A 80 -8.48 -14.04 -1.87
CA VAL A 80 -7.58 -13.16 -1.12
C VAL A 80 -6.93 -12.12 -2.02
N ALA A 81 -6.51 -12.50 -3.23
CA ALA A 81 -6.02 -11.55 -4.23
C ALA A 81 -7.09 -10.50 -4.54
N ALA A 82 -8.31 -10.94 -4.87
CA ALA A 82 -9.42 -10.06 -5.20
C ALA A 82 -9.78 -9.09 -4.06
N MET A 83 -9.75 -9.55 -2.80
CA MET A 83 -9.97 -8.69 -1.63
C MET A 83 -8.88 -7.62 -1.48
N ARG A 84 -7.62 -7.96 -1.75
CA ARG A 84 -6.46 -7.06 -1.57
C ARG A 84 -6.25 -6.08 -2.73
N SER A 85 -6.81 -6.37 -3.90
CA SER A 85 -6.65 -5.56 -5.10
C SER A 85 -7.43 -4.24 -5.05
N PRO A 86 -7.06 -3.25 -5.89
CA PRO A 86 -7.85 -2.03 -6.06
C PRO A 86 -9.22 -2.34 -6.66
N PHE A 87 -10.16 -1.41 -6.49
CA PHE A 87 -11.52 -1.55 -7.00
C PHE A 87 -12.16 -0.22 -7.39
N GLN A 88 -13.21 -0.31 -8.20
CA GLN A 88 -14.18 0.75 -8.46
C GLN A 88 -15.58 0.25 -8.11
N LEU A 89 -16.34 1.09 -7.42
CA LEU A 89 -17.79 0.92 -7.23
C LEU A 89 -18.49 2.14 -7.82
N GLU A 90 -19.63 1.95 -8.45
CA GLU A 90 -20.39 3.08 -8.99
C GLU A 90 -21.90 2.84 -8.96
N SER A 91 -22.64 3.93 -8.79
CA SER A 91 -24.05 4.01 -9.10
C SER A 91 -24.27 5.24 -9.98
N ARG A 92 -24.84 5.03 -11.16
CA ARG A 92 -25.23 6.11 -12.09
C ARG A 92 -26.74 6.23 -12.27
N SER A 93 -27.51 5.39 -11.58
CA SER A 93 -28.98 5.30 -11.72
C SER A 93 -29.71 6.57 -11.28
N GLY A 94 -29.11 7.36 -10.38
CA GLY A 94 -29.65 8.61 -9.88
C GLY A 94 -29.08 9.87 -10.54
N CYS A 95 -28.23 9.74 -11.57
CA CYS A 95 -27.64 10.90 -12.23
C CYS A 95 -28.67 11.61 -13.12
N ALA A 96 -28.84 12.92 -12.93
CA ALA A 96 -29.62 13.73 -13.86
C ALA A 96 -28.96 13.76 -15.26
N PRO A 97 -29.71 14.03 -16.34
CA PRO A 97 -29.11 14.16 -17.67
C PRO A 97 -28.00 15.21 -17.71
N GLY A 98 -26.79 14.79 -18.13
CA GLY A 98 -25.61 15.66 -18.20
C GLY A 98 -24.87 15.87 -16.88
N GLN A 99 -25.38 15.34 -15.76
CA GLN A 99 -24.71 15.37 -14.47
C GLN A 99 -23.64 14.27 -14.41
N ARG A 100 -22.46 14.60 -13.89
CA ARG A 100 -21.42 13.61 -13.59
C ARG A 100 -21.55 13.17 -12.13
N PRO A 101 -21.18 11.92 -11.80
CA PRO A 101 -21.25 11.43 -10.43
C PRO A 101 -20.32 12.20 -9.49
N LYS A 102 -20.59 12.10 -8.19
CA LYS A 102 -19.62 12.48 -7.15
C LYS A 102 -18.51 11.43 -7.08
N GLY A 103 -17.26 11.87 -7.06
CA GLY A 103 -16.09 11.03 -6.93
C GLY A 103 -15.65 10.88 -5.48
N PHE A 104 -15.28 9.66 -5.10
CA PHE A 104 -14.61 9.35 -3.84
C PHE A 104 -13.32 8.58 -4.15
N LEU A 105 -12.16 9.14 -3.77
CA LEU A 105 -10.87 8.44 -3.84
C LEU A 105 -10.51 7.94 -2.45
N LEU A 106 -10.31 6.63 -2.31
CA LEU A 106 -10.05 5.98 -1.03
C LEU A 106 -8.58 5.55 -0.93
N LEU A 107 -7.91 6.00 0.14
CA LEU A 107 -6.49 5.75 0.44
C LEU A 107 -6.35 5.03 1.78
N HIS A 108 -5.83 3.80 1.74
CA HIS A 108 -5.66 2.95 2.93
C HIS A 108 -4.40 3.30 3.75
N GLY A 109 -4.26 2.67 4.91
CA GLY A 109 -3.11 2.85 5.82
C GLY A 109 -1.88 2.02 5.45
N LEU A 110 -0.77 2.25 6.16
CA LEU A 110 0.55 1.64 5.90
C LEU A 110 0.55 0.10 6.02
N SER A 111 -0.36 -0.49 6.79
CA SER A 111 -0.43 -1.95 6.96
C SER A 111 -1.70 -2.53 6.36
N ASP A 112 -2.40 -1.78 5.51
CA ASP A 112 -3.74 -2.09 5.01
C ASP A 112 -3.78 -2.17 3.48
N SER A 113 -4.88 -2.70 2.97
CA SER A 113 -5.20 -2.79 1.55
C SER A 113 -6.49 -1.99 1.28
N PRO A 114 -6.89 -1.80 0.01
CA PRO A 114 -8.20 -1.28 -0.36
C PRO A 114 -9.36 -1.94 0.39
N TYR A 115 -9.23 -3.23 0.75
CA TYR A 115 -10.26 -3.99 1.45
C TYR A 115 -10.82 -3.30 2.68
N LEU A 116 -9.94 -2.68 3.50
CA LEU A 116 -10.32 -2.01 4.75
C LEU A 116 -11.40 -0.95 4.51
N LEU A 117 -11.33 -0.28 3.36
CA LEU A 117 -12.21 0.81 3.00
C LEU A 117 -13.39 0.37 2.12
N SER A 118 -13.51 -0.93 1.81
CA SER A 118 -14.54 -1.46 0.90
C SER A 118 -15.96 -1.29 1.43
N ALA A 119 -16.18 -1.45 2.74
CA ALA A 119 -17.50 -1.25 3.35
C ALA A 119 -17.94 0.21 3.24
N MET A 120 -17.05 1.13 3.58
CA MET A 120 -17.32 2.56 3.46
C MET A 120 -17.51 2.99 2.00
N ALA A 121 -16.76 2.43 1.04
CA ALA A 121 -16.98 2.70 -0.37
C ALA A 121 -18.40 2.29 -0.82
N ARG A 122 -18.89 1.13 -0.36
CA ARG A 122 -20.26 0.68 -0.60
C ARG A 122 -21.27 1.64 0.02
N ASP A 123 -21.04 2.07 1.26
CA ASP A 123 -21.94 2.99 1.96
C ASP A 123 -21.99 4.37 1.28
N LEU A 124 -20.85 4.88 0.82
CA LEU A 124 -20.76 6.15 0.08
C LEU A 124 -21.53 6.10 -1.24
N VAL A 125 -21.37 5.02 -2.01
CA VAL A 125 -22.09 4.83 -3.28
C VAL A 125 -23.58 4.55 -3.05
N ALA A 126 -23.95 3.88 -1.95
CA ALA A 126 -25.35 3.63 -1.61
C ALA A 126 -26.07 4.89 -1.08
N ALA A 127 -25.34 5.80 -0.44
CA ALA A 127 -25.88 7.05 0.07
C ALA A 127 -26.22 8.06 -1.04
N ASP A 128 -25.58 7.94 -2.21
CA ASP A 128 -25.83 8.78 -3.38
C ASP A 128 -25.87 7.95 -4.66
N ASN A 129 -27.07 7.80 -5.24
CA ASN A 129 -27.28 7.01 -6.45
C ASN A 129 -26.59 7.59 -7.71
N CYS A 130 -25.87 8.70 -7.61
CA CYS A 130 -24.99 9.27 -8.62
C CYS A 130 -23.56 9.47 -8.06
N ALA A 131 -22.84 8.37 -7.83
CA ALA A 131 -21.51 8.36 -7.23
C ALA A 131 -20.58 7.28 -7.81
N VAL A 132 -19.28 7.56 -7.78
CA VAL A 132 -18.19 6.62 -8.13
C VAL A 132 -17.16 6.65 -7.00
N ALA A 133 -16.81 5.49 -6.47
CA ALA A 133 -15.78 5.30 -5.47
C ALA A 133 -14.64 4.46 -6.04
N ARG A 134 -13.40 4.96 -5.98
CA ARG A 134 -12.18 4.27 -6.40
C ARG A 134 -11.26 4.07 -5.20
N ALA A 135 -10.79 2.86 -4.97
CA ALA A 135 -9.78 2.57 -3.96
C ALA A 135 -8.49 2.10 -4.62
N LEU A 136 -7.39 2.78 -4.31
CA LEU A 136 -6.06 2.44 -4.82
C LEU A 136 -5.37 1.45 -3.90
N LEU A 137 -4.64 0.51 -4.48
CA LEU A 137 -3.61 -0.22 -3.77
C LEU A 137 -2.30 0.58 -3.84
N LEU A 138 -1.82 1.06 -2.70
CA LEU A 138 -0.58 1.82 -2.63
C LEU A 138 0.63 0.93 -2.94
N PRO A 139 1.64 1.44 -3.66
CA PRO A 139 2.81 0.64 -4.04
C PRO A 139 3.46 -0.12 -2.88
N GLY A 140 3.80 -1.39 -3.16
CA GLY A 140 4.40 -2.34 -2.21
C GLY A 140 3.46 -2.92 -1.15
N HIS A 141 2.19 -2.50 -1.07
CA HIS A 141 1.28 -2.97 -0.04
C HIS A 141 0.59 -4.29 -0.43
N TRP A 142 0.36 -5.15 0.56
CA TRP A 142 -0.48 -6.36 0.52
C TRP A 142 -0.18 -7.43 -0.53
N THR A 143 0.94 -7.29 -1.25
CA THR A 143 1.58 -8.38 -1.99
C THR A 143 2.46 -9.21 -1.06
N ALA A 144 3.60 -8.68 -0.61
CA ALA A 144 4.48 -9.27 0.39
C ALA A 144 5.22 -8.21 1.21
N PRO A 145 5.62 -8.50 2.46
CA PRO A 145 6.50 -7.62 3.26
C PRO A 145 7.76 -7.15 2.51
N GLY A 146 8.37 -8.03 1.70
CA GLY A 146 9.53 -7.67 0.88
C GLY A 146 9.26 -6.59 -0.17
N ASP A 147 8.04 -6.53 -0.73
CA ASP A 147 7.63 -5.48 -1.68
C ASP A 147 7.43 -4.14 -0.97
N GLN A 148 6.82 -4.17 0.22
CA GLN A 148 6.62 -2.95 1.02
C GLN A 148 7.96 -2.31 1.40
N ALA A 149 8.98 -3.11 1.69
CA ALA A 149 10.32 -2.63 2.01
C ALA A 149 11.01 -1.91 0.83
N GLN A 150 10.55 -2.11 -0.41
CA GLN A 150 11.07 -1.42 -1.59
C GLN A 150 10.28 -0.16 -1.95
N ALA A 151 9.06 -0.01 -1.43
CA ALA A 151 8.21 1.13 -1.75
C ALA A 151 8.67 2.39 -1.01
N THR A 152 8.67 3.51 -1.73
CA THR A 152 9.05 4.80 -1.19
C THR A 152 7.83 5.69 -0.97
N ARG A 153 7.98 6.72 -0.15
CA ARG A 153 6.98 7.79 0.00
C ARG A 153 6.64 8.43 -1.36
N ARG A 154 7.61 8.56 -2.26
CA ARG A 154 7.39 9.13 -3.60
C ARG A 154 6.47 8.27 -4.45
N ASP A 155 6.58 6.94 -4.33
CA ASP A 155 5.70 6.02 -5.05
C ASP A 155 4.25 6.17 -4.57
N TRP A 156 4.04 6.31 -3.26
CA TRP A 156 2.70 6.54 -2.71
C TRP A 156 2.13 7.90 -3.12
N GLN A 157 2.96 8.95 -3.16
CA GLN A 157 2.56 10.27 -3.66
C GLN A 157 2.15 10.22 -5.13
N GLN A 158 2.92 9.51 -5.97
CA GLN A 158 2.60 9.33 -7.38
C GLN A 158 1.30 8.54 -7.56
N ALA A 159 1.10 7.46 -6.80
CA ALA A 159 -0.15 6.70 -6.83
C ALA A 159 -1.36 7.55 -6.40
N ALA A 160 -1.24 8.32 -5.32
CA ALA A 160 -2.31 9.21 -4.87
C ALA A 160 -2.63 10.30 -5.90
N ARG A 161 -1.60 10.89 -6.53
CA ARG A 161 -1.78 11.84 -7.63
C ARG A 161 -2.51 11.19 -8.81
N TYR A 162 -2.08 10.00 -9.23
CA TYR A 162 -2.77 9.23 -10.25
C TYR A 162 -4.25 9.02 -9.91
N GLY A 163 -4.56 8.64 -8.67
CA GLY A 163 -5.95 8.44 -8.26
C GLY A 163 -6.82 9.68 -8.44
N VAL A 164 -6.28 10.86 -8.12
CA VAL A 164 -6.98 12.14 -8.36
C VAL A 164 -7.19 12.37 -9.85
N GLU A 165 -6.12 12.28 -10.64
CA GLU A 165 -6.18 12.54 -12.09
C GLU A 165 -7.03 11.53 -12.85
N SER A 166 -7.15 10.31 -12.33
CA SER A 166 -8.03 9.29 -12.92
C SER A 166 -9.47 9.78 -13.01
N PHE A 167 -9.90 10.70 -12.14
CA PHE A 167 -11.25 11.25 -12.13
C PHE A 167 -11.44 12.46 -13.07
N ALA A 168 -10.37 12.96 -13.70
CA ALA A 168 -10.41 14.15 -14.53
C ALA A 168 -11.46 14.02 -15.65
N GLY A 169 -12.45 14.91 -15.63
CA GLY A 169 -13.54 14.89 -16.61
C GLY A 169 -14.61 13.81 -16.38
N GLU A 170 -14.50 13.00 -15.33
CA GLU A 170 -15.46 11.92 -15.02
C GLU A 170 -16.45 12.29 -13.90
N VAL A 171 -16.10 13.23 -13.03
CA VAL A 171 -16.90 13.60 -11.83
C VAL A 171 -17.12 15.10 -11.74
N ASP A 172 -18.21 15.50 -11.07
CA ASP A 172 -18.52 16.91 -10.81
C ASP A 172 -17.84 17.44 -9.54
N SER A 173 -17.53 16.55 -8.61
CA SER A 173 -16.80 16.88 -7.38
C SER A 173 -16.00 15.67 -6.90
N LEU A 174 -14.83 15.88 -6.31
CA LEU A 174 -13.97 14.83 -5.78
C LEU A 174 -13.73 14.98 -4.27
N THR A 175 -13.96 13.90 -3.53
CA THR A 175 -13.63 13.78 -2.10
C THR A 175 -12.50 12.78 -1.91
N LEU A 176 -11.43 13.17 -1.21
CA LEU A 176 -10.43 12.20 -0.74
C LEU A 176 -10.86 11.62 0.60
N VAL A 177 -10.78 10.30 0.70
CA VAL A 177 -11.07 9.57 1.92
C VAL A 177 -9.84 8.78 2.33
N GLY A 178 -9.27 9.13 3.48
CA GLY A 178 -8.03 8.53 3.95
C GLY A 178 -8.16 7.88 5.33
N TYR A 179 -7.50 6.74 5.50
CA TYR A 179 -7.31 6.10 6.81
C TYR A 179 -5.83 6.10 7.21
N SER A 180 -5.52 6.48 8.46
CA SER A 180 -4.16 6.42 9.01
C SER A 180 -3.12 7.11 8.11
N ALA A 181 -2.12 6.39 7.61
CA ALA A 181 -1.13 6.92 6.67
C ALA A 181 -1.77 7.44 5.36
N GLY A 182 -2.86 6.85 4.88
CA GLY A 182 -3.59 7.33 3.70
C GLY A 182 -4.24 8.70 3.91
N ALA A 183 -4.66 9.02 5.15
CA ALA A 183 -5.14 10.36 5.50
C ALA A 183 -3.99 11.38 5.50
N THR A 184 -2.83 11.01 6.02
CA THR A 184 -1.61 11.83 5.96
C THR A 184 -1.18 12.06 4.51
N LEU A 185 -1.26 11.03 3.67
CA LEU A 185 -0.96 11.10 2.24
C LEU A 185 -1.91 12.05 1.50
N ALA A 186 -3.22 12.02 1.82
CA ALA A 186 -4.19 12.95 1.25
C ALA A 186 -3.84 14.42 1.57
N ILE A 187 -3.46 14.71 2.82
CA ILE A 187 -3.03 16.05 3.24
C ILE A 187 -1.74 16.47 2.53
N ASP A 188 -0.75 15.57 2.47
CA ASP A 188 0.54 15.81 1.80
C ASP A 188 0.35 16.14 0.31
N LEU A 189 -0.52 15.41 -0.38
CA LEU A 189 -0.87 15.65 -1.79
C LEU A 189 -1.38 17.08 -2.00
N LEU A 190 -2.35 17.52 -1.19
CA LEU A 190 -2.94 18.86 -1.32
C LEU A 190 -1.95 19.98 -0.98
N ASN A 191 -1.12 19.79 0.04
CA ASN A 191 -0.08 20.77 0.38
C ASN A 191 0.92 20.94 -0.76
N ARG A 192 1.37 19.84 -1.38
CA ARG A 192 2.29 19.86 -2.51
C ARG A 192 1.70 20.50 -3.77
N GLN A 193 0.42 20.25 -4.04
CA GLN A 193 -0.29 20.91 -5.14
C GLN A 193 -0.31 22.43 -4.95
N ARG A 194 -0.63 22.90 -3.73
CA ARG A 194 -0.60 24.33 -3.39
C ARG A 194 0.80 24.94 -3.50
N GLU A 195 1.84 24.24 -3.05
CA GLU A 195 3.23 24.74 -3.08
C GLU A 195 3.83 24.78 -4.48
N SER A 196 3.58 23.74 -5.28
CA SER A 196 4.16 23.64 -6.62
C SER A 196 3.47 24.51 -7.66
N GLY A 197 2.24 24.97 -7.38
CA GLY A 197 1.40 25.67 -8.36
C GLY A 197 1.00 24.79 -9.55
N ASN A 198 1.31 23.49 -9.51
CA ASN A 198 0.89 22.53 -10.53
C ASN A 198 -0.62 22.34 -10.41
N VAL A 199 -1.32 22.80 -11.44
CA VAL A 199 -2.74 22.53 -11.60
C VAL A 199 -2.87 21.06 -11.98
N VAL A 200 -3.53 20.28 -11.11
CA VAL A 200 -4.08 18.97 -11.48
C VAL A 200 -5.39 19.19 -12.22
N ASP A 201 -5.69 18.35 -13.21
CA ASP A 201 -6.89 18.53 -14.02
C ASP A 201 -8.16 18.33 -13.18
N GLN A 202 -8.08 17.40 -12.20
CA GLN A 202 -9.12 17.20 -11.21
C GLN A 202 -8.79 17.89 -9.88
N GLN A 203 -9.61 18.87 -9.50
CA GLN A 203 -9.53 19.49 -8.16
C GLN A 203 -10.19 18.61 -7.10
N VAL A 204 -9.68 18.70 -5.87
CA VAL A 204 -10.25 18.04 -4.69
C VAL A 204 -11.10 19.03 -3.91
N ASP A 205 -12.38 18.72 -3.74
CA ASP A 205 -13.36 19.58 -3.10
C ASP A 205 -13.45 19.34 -1.59
N SER A 206 -13.20 18.11 -1.14
CA SER A 206 -13.32 17.78 0.29
C SER A 206 -12.44 16.61 0.74
N LEU A 207 -12.28 16.51 2.07
CA LEU A 207 -11.52 15.47 2.75
C LEU A 207 -12.39 14.77 3.80
N ILE A 208 -12.29 13.45 3.86
CA ILE A 208 -12.73 12.62 4.99
C ILE A 208 -11.49 11.94 5.56
N LEU A 209 -11.11 12.31 6.78
CA LEU A 209 -9.87 11.85 7.43
C LEU A 209 -10.20 10.97 8.63
N MET A 210 -9.83 9.70 8.56
CA MET A 210 -10.06 8.73 9.63
C MET A 210 -8.75 8.40 10.33
N SER A 211 -8.67 8.69 11.62
CA SER A 211 -7.49 8.43 12.46
C SER A 211 -6.17 8.87 11.81
N PRO A 212 -6.03 10.14 11.36
CA PRO A 212 -4.88 10.55 10.56
C PRO A 212 -3.56 10.46 11.34
N ALA A 213 -2.56 9.84 10.74
CA ALA A 213 -1.26 9.62 11.35
C ALA A 213 -0.35 10.87 11.20
N LEU A 214 -0.68 11.95 11.90
CA LEU A 214 -0.01 13.27 11.75
C LEU A 214 1.17 13.49 12.72
N GLY A 215 1.24 12.73 13.81
CA GLY A 215 2.27 12.90 14.83
C GLY A 215 2.59 11.57 15.49
N LEU A 216 3.79 11.06 15.24
CA LEU A 216 4.37 9.98 16.03
C LEU A 216 5.22 10.62 17.15
N PRO A 217 5.10 10.17 18.41
CA PRO A 217 5.88 10.73 19.51
C PRO A 217 7.38 10.59 19.23
N GLY A 218 8.12 11.69 19.18
CA GLY A 218 9.50 11.72 18.68
C GLY A 218 10.52 10.80 19.38
N PHE A 219 10.24 10.35 20.61
CA PHE A 219 11.10 9.39 21.32
C PHE A 219 11.05 7.98 20.73
N THR A 220 9.95 7.56 20.09
CA THR A 220 9.83 6.23 19.48
C THR A 220 10.36 6.17 18.04
N VAL A 221 10.39 7.31 17.33
CA VAL A 221 10.81 7.37 15.91
C VAL A 221 12.31 7.67 15.77
N ARG A 222 12.90 8.46 16.67
CA ARG A 222 14.32 8.88 16.58
C ARG A 222 15.34 7.73 16.55
N PRO A 223 15.16 6.58 17.24
CA PRO A 223 16.07 5.46 17.09
C PRO A 223 15.71 4.53 15.92
N SER A 224 14.60 4.75 15.20
CA SER A 224 14.13 3.81 14.17
C SER A 224 15.17 3.53 13.08
N PRO A 225 15.95 4.51 12.54
CA PRO A 225 16.96 4.20 11.53
C PRO A 225 18.06 3.27 12.04
N TYR A 226 18.36 3.33 13.35
CA TYR A 226 19.35 2.49 14.00
C TYR A 226 18.78 1.12 14.39
N LEU A 227 17.48 1.02 14.68
CA LEU A 227 16.76 -0.24 14.91
C LEU A 227 16.64 -1.09 13.65
N GLY A 228 16.69 -0.50 12.45
CA GLY A 228 16.73 -1.22 11.17
C GLY A 228 17.91 -2.18 11.01
N TRP A 229 19.00 -1.97 11.77
CA TRP A 229 20.17 -2.86 11.79
C TRP A 229 19.98 -4.11 12.66
N LEU A 230 19.05 -4.05 13.61
CA LEU A 230 18.79 -5.12 14.58
C LEU A 230 17.49 -5.87 14.30
N VAL A 231 16.54 -5.22 13.60
CA VAL A 231 15.26 -5.80 13.21
C VAL A 231 14.95 -5.32 11.79
N ARG A 232 14.72 -6.24 10.86
CA ARG A 232 14.25 -5.92 9.50
C ARG A 232 12.78 -5.48 9.57
N TRP A 233 12.55 -4.18 9.72
CA TRP A 233 11.23 -3.58 9.65
C TRP A 233 10.89 -3.20 8.22
N THR A 234 9.67 -3.49 7.78
CA THR A 234 9.10 -2.99 6.53
C THR A 234 8.65 -1.55 6.74
N GLY A 235 9.55 -0.58 6.56
CA GLY A 235 9.16 0.85 6.60
C GLY A 235 10.19 1.85 7.12
N ILE A 236 11.49 1.55 7.06
CA ILE A 236 12.53 2.54 7.36
C ILE A 236 13.25 2.86 6.05
N GLU A 237 12.90 3.99 5.42
CA GLU A 237 13.73 4.60 4.39
C GLU A 237 15.07 5.02 5.04
N GLN A 238 16.20 4.65 4.43
CA GLN A 238 17.44 5.37 4.64
C GLN A 238 17.38 6.58 3.70
N GLU A 239 17.11 7.77 4.26
CA GLU A 239 17.27 9.04 3.54
C GLU A 239 18.73 9.24 3.06
#